data_AF-A0A7S9DYI9-F1
#
_entry.id   AF-A0A7S9DYI9-F1
#
_cell.length_a   1.000
_cell.length_b   1.000
_cell.length_c   1.000
_cell.angle_alpha   90.00
_cell.angle_beta   90.00
_cell.angle_gamma   90.00
#
_symmetry.space_group_name_H-M   'P 1'
#
loop_
_entity.id
_entity.type
_entity.pdbx_description
1 polymer ?
#
loop_
_entity_poly.entity_id
_entity_poly.type
_entity_poly.pdbx_seq_one_letter_code
_entity_poly.pdbx_strand_id
1 'polypeptide(L)'
;MTLLKVLPLALASLLCVPVLAANTSGPDTAVCPADFYSIAMPAGATQCQRFDDELPASLVYHTPVDTQTILQWYQQAMPELAVVSRFNKRVVLSAPNNNIRVVVSPDQHGAQVDLLVIDTLLASQ
;
A
#
# COMPACT_ATOMS: atom_id res chain seq x y z
N MET A 1 3.10 -69.98 30.99
CA MET A 1 3.49 -68.58 31.26
C MET A 1 4.84 -68.38 30.60
N THR A 2 4.92 -67.74 29.44
CA THR A 2 4.96 -66.27 29.32
C THR A 2 4.29 -65.78 28.04
N LEU A 3 3.35 -64.84 28.21
CA LEU A 3 2.67 -64.06 27.16
C LEU A 3 3.68 -63.27 26.33
N LEU A 4 3.68 -63.44 25.01
CA LEU A 4 4.32 -62.50 24.09
C LEU A 4 3.26 -61.56 23.50
N LYS A 5 3.55 -60.27 23.64
CA LYS A 5 2.65 -59.13 23.58
C LYS A 5 2.08 -58.92 22.17
N VAL A 6 0.77 -58.72 22.10
CA VAL A 6 0.07 -58.18 20.92
C VAL A 6 0.47 -56.71 20.78
N LEU A 7 1.15 -56.36 19.69
CA LEU A 7 1.49 -54.99 19.35
C LEU A 7 0.31 -54.39 18.55
N PRO A 8 -0.37 -53.34 19.01
CA PRO A 8 -1.45 -52.73 18.24
C PRO A 8 -0.82 -51.91 17.11
N LEU A 9 -1.23 -52.24 15.88
CA LEU A 9 -0.93 -51.47 14.68
C LEU A 9 -1.68 -50.12 14.81
N ALA A 10 -0.97 -49.07 15.22
CA ALA A 10 -1.52 -47.72 15.26
C ALA A 10 -1.80 -47.25 13.83
N LEU A 11 -3.07 -47.17 13.45
CA LEU A 11 -3.51 -46.48 12.24
C LEU A 11 -3.12 -45.01 12.36
N ALA A 12 -2.08 -44.60 11.61
CA ALA A 12 -1.79 -43.20 11.38
C ALA A 12 -2.83 -42.65 10.41
N SER A 13 -3.91 -42.08 10.95
CA SER A 13 -4.90 -41.33 10.20
C SER A 13 -4.23 -40.09 9.58
N LEU A 14 -3.88 -40.16 8.30
CA LEU A 14 -3.57 -38.99 7.49
C LEU A 14 -4.81 -38.09 7.43
N LEU A 15 -4.91 -37.12 8.33
CA LEU A 15 -5.81 -35.99 8.15
C LEU A 15 -5.20 -35.10 7.07
N CYS A 16 -5.59 -35.36 5.82
CA CYS A 16 -5.37 -34.45 4.71
C CYS A 16 -6.27 -33.23 4.98
N VAL A 17 -5.73 -32.23 5.65
CA VAL A 17 -6.41 -30.94 5.81
C VAL A 17 -6.53 -30.35 4.41
N PRO A 18 -7.74 -30.10 3.89
CA PRO A 18 -7.86 -29.42 2.61
C PRO A 18 -7.26 -28.03 2.81
N VAL A 19 -6.15 -27.77 2.13
CA VAL A 19 -5.65 -26.41 1.95
C VAL A 19 -6.76 -25.69 1.19
N LEU A 20 -7.54 -24.86 1.89
CA LEU A 20 -8.37 -23.88 1.21
C LEU A 20 -7.41 -23.09 0.35
N ALA A 21 -7.55 -23.24 -0.97
CA ALA A 21 -6.96 -22.31 -1.91
C ALA A 21 -7.54 -20.94 -1.54
N ALA A 22 -6.81 -20.18 -0.74
CA ALA A 22 -7.03 -18.75 -0.69
C ALA A 22 -6.92 -18.30 -2.14
N ASN A 23 -8.04 -17.79 -2.69
CA ASN A 23 -7.99 -17.05 -3.94
C ASN A 23 -6.91 -16.01 -3.72
N THR A 24 -5.76 -16.21 -4.34
CA THR A 24 -4.73 -15.19 -4.42
C THR A 24 -5.32 -14.16 -5.35
N SER A 25 -6.11 -13.25 -4.77
CA SER A 25 -6.39 -11.97 -5.39
C SER A 25 -5.02 -11.39 -5.69
N GLY A 26 -4.54 -11.55 -6.92
CA GLY A 26 -3.36 -10.84 -7.38
C GLY A 26 -3.60 -9.35 -7.14
N PRO A 27 -2.53 -8.55 -6.98
CA PRO A 27 -2.69 -7.11 -6.90
C PRO A 27 -3.56 -6.68 -8.08
N ASP A 28 -4.66 -5.98 -7.78
CA ASP A 28 -5.49 -5.39 -8.82
C ASP A 28 -4.58 -4.45 -9.61
N THR A 29 -4.23 -4.85 -10.83
CA THR A 29 -3.40 -4.04 -11.73
C THR A 29 -4.31 -3.09 -12.50
N ALA A 30 -5.23 -2.45 -11.76
CA ALA A 30 -6.08 -1.41 -12.28
C ALA A 30 -5.20 -0.34 -12.93
N VAL A 31 -5.66 0.14 -14.09
CA VAL A 31 -5.03 1.29 -14.75
C VAL A 31 -5.06 2.44 -13.76
N CYS A 32 -3.88 3.02 -13.52
CA CYS A 32 -3.77 4.18 -12.64
C CYS A 32 -4.72 5.30 -13.12
N PRO A 33 -5.50 5.90 -12.21
CA PRO A 33 -6.38 6.99 -12.61
C PRO A 33 -5.53 8.19 -13.05
N ALA A 34 -6.07 9.01 -13.95
CA ALA A 34 -5.40 10.24 -14.37
C ALA A 34 -5.23 11.22 -13.19
N ASP A 35 -6.21 11.21 -12.28
CA ASP A 35 -6.25 12.00 -11.06
C ASP A 35 -6.89 11.22 -9.89
N PHE A 36 -6.47 11.53 -8.67
CA PHE A 36 -7.06 10.96 -7.44
C PHE A 36 -7.46 12.12 -6.52
N TYR A 37 -8.74 12.49 -6.49
CA TYR A 37 -9.24 13.63 -5.71
C TYR A 37 -8.48 14.95 -6.00
N SER A 38 -8.27 15.26 -7.28
CA SER A 38 -7.47 16.41 -7.75
C SER A 38 -5.96 16.34 -7.41
N ILE A 39 -5.47 15.26 -6.81
CA ILE A 39 -4.03 15.00 -6.73
C ILE A 39 -3.57 14.51 -8.10
N ALA A 40 -2.64 15.25 -8.69
CA ALA A 40 -2.02 14.87 -9.95
C ALA A 40 -1.24 13.55 -9.80
N MET A 41 -1.32 12.69 -10.82
CA MET A 41 -0.54 11.46 -10.90
C MET A 41 0.61 11.63 -11.92
N PRO A 42 1.85 11.23 -11.60
CA PRO A 42 2.95 11.33 -12.55
C PRO A 42 2.77 10.36 -13.71
N ALA A 43 3.31 10.71 -14.88
CA ALA A 43 3.36 9.79 -16.01
C ALA A 43 4.15 8.52 -15.64
N GLY A 44 3.69 7.36 -16.12
CA GLY A 44 4.33 6.08 -15.83
C GLY A 44 4.04 5.51 -14.44
N ALA A 45 3.06 6.06 -13.71
CA ALA A 45 2.49 5.41 -12.54
C ALA A 45 1.96 4.02 -12.90
N THR A 46 2.27 3.02 -12.07
CA THR A 46 1.89 1.62 -12.25
C THR A 46 1.51 1.01 -10.89
N GLN A 47 0.89 -0.18 -10.92
CA GLN A 47 0.53 -0.92 -9.70
C GLN A 47 -0.36 -0.09 -8.76
N CYS A 48 -1.33 0.65 -9.33
CA CYS A 48 -2.23 1.48 -8.55
C CYS A 48 -3.22 0.61 -7.77
N GLN A 49 -3.12 0.67 -6.45
CA GLN A 49 -4.04 0.00 -5.54
C GLN A 49 -4.84 1.05 -4.77
N ARG A 50 -6.15 1.04 -4.97
CA ARG A 50 -7.10 1.84 -4.20
C ARG A 50 -7.51 1.03 -2.98
N PHE A 51 -7.38 1.60 -1.79
CA PHE A 51 -7.82 0.97 -0.54
C PHE A 51 -9.19 1.49 -0.11
N ASP A 52 -9.48 2.75 -0.41
CA ASP A 52 -10.81 3.33 -0.23
C ASP A 52 -11.07 4.41 -1.30
N ASP A 53 -12.31 4.43 -1.79
CA ASP A 53 -12.80 5.30 -2.84
C ASP A 53 -13.72 6.40 -2.32
N GLU A 54 -14.05 6.36 -1.02
CA GLU A 54 -14.77 7.40 -0.29
C GLU A 54 -13.83 8.06 0.72
N LEU A 55 -14.16 9.28 1.18
CA LEU A 55 -13.31 9.97 2.16
C LEU A 55 -13.45 9.29 3.55
N PRO A 56 -12.33 8.95 4.24
CA PRO A 56 -10.95 9.16 3.83
C PRO A 56 -10.47 8.19 2.74
N ALA A 57 -10.09 8.74 1.59
CA ALA A 57 -9.72 7.97 0.42
C ALA A 57 -8.21 7.72 0.41
N SER A 58 -7.78 6.53 -0.03
CA SER A 58 -6.36 6.24 -0.16
C SER A 58 -6.00 5.41 -1.38
N LEU A 59 -4.86 5.75 -1.97
CA LEU A 59 -4.32 5.13 -3.16
C LEU A 59 -2.81 4.96 -2.98
N VAL A 60 -2.30 3.79 -3.29
CA VAL A 60 -0.86 3.52 -3.40
C VAL A 60 -0.51 3.25 -4.85
N TYR A 61 0.64 3.73 -5.29
CA TYR A 61 1.17 3.39 -6.60
C TYR A 61 2.70 3.38 -6.62
N HIS A 62 3.25 2.72 -7.64
CA HIS A 62 4.68 2.74 -7.95
C HIS A 62 4.96 3.69 -9.13
N THR A 63 6.06 4.43 -9.06
CA THR A 63 6.60 5.22 -10.18
C THR A 63 8.06 4.86 -10.43
N PRO A 64 8.51 4.80 -11.70
CA PRO A 64 9.93 4.63 -12.02
C PRO A 64 10.77 5.88 -11.72
N VAL A 65 10.16 6.96 -11.26
CA VAL A 65 10.84 8.21 -10.87
C VAL A 65 11.47 8.03 -9.50
N ASP A 66 12.71 8.51 -9.32
CA ASP A 66 13.38 8.45 -8.02
C ASP A 66 12.70 9.35 -6.97
N THR A 67 12.92 9.03 -5.70
CA THR A 67 12.28 9.70 -4.56
C THR A 67 12.45 11.22 -4.57
N GLN A 68 13.63 11.75 -4.93
CA GLN A 68 13.87 13.19 -4.87
C GLN A 68 13.15 13.91 -6.00
N THR A 69 13.17 13.35 -7.21
CA THR A 69 12.48 13.90 -8.36
C THR A 69 10.96 13.89 -8.17
N ILE A 70 10.37 12.80 -7.66
CA ILE A 70 8.92 12.76 -7.44
C ILE A 70 8.46 13.71 -6.33
N LEU A 71 9.27 13.91 -5.28
CA LEU A 71 8.98 14.91 -4.25
C LEU A 71 8.94 16.32 -4.84
N GLN A 72 9.94 16.68 -5.66
CA GLN A 72 9.98 17.98 -6.33
C GLN A 72 8.79 18.17 -7.27
N TRP A 73 8.43 17.13 -8.02
CA TRP A 73 7.28 17.15 -8.90
C TRP A 73 5.98 17.44 -8.14
N TYR A 74 5.75 16.76 -7.01
CA TYR A 74 4.57 17.02 -6.18
C TYR A 74 4.53 18.45 -5.64
N GLN A 75 5.66 18.98 -5.17
CA GLN A 75 5.73 20.37 -4.68
C GLN A 75 5.61 21.42 -5.80
N GLN A 76 5.91 21.05 -7.06
CA GLN A 76 5.66 21.91 -8.22
C GLN A 76 4.19 21.87 -8.66
N ALA A 77 3.59 20.67 -8.67
CA ALA A 77 2.19 20.47 -9.05
C ALA A 77 1.21 21.01 -7.98
N MET A 78 1.59 20.93 -6.71
CA MET A 78 0.80 21.35 -5.55
C MET A 78 1.70 22.15 -4.58
N PRO A 79 1.91 23.45 -4.82
CA PRO A 79 2.82 24.30 -4.04
C PRO A 79 2.52 24.40 -2.54
N GLU A 80 1.30 24.07 -2.12
CA GLU A 80 0.88 24.01 -0.73
C GLU A 80 1.42 22.80 0.03
N LEU A 81 1.93 21.77 -0.66
CA LEU A 81 2.51 20.59 -0.04
C LEU A 81 3.89 20.90 0.57
N ALA A 82 3.96 20.80 1.90
CA ALA A 82 5.20 20.97 2.65
C ALA A 82 5.69 19.65 3.24
N VAL A 83 7.01 19.47 3.31
CA VAL A 83 7.62 18.35 4.04
C VAL A 83 7.34 18.51 5.53
N VAL A 84 6.58 17.59 6.11
CA VAL A 84 6.26 17.58 7.54
C VAL A 84 7.03 16.52 8.32
N SER A 85 7.57 15.51 7.64
CA SER A 85 8.38 14.47 8.29
C SER A 85 9.34 13.78 7.33
N ARG A 86 10.48 13.35 7.86
CA ARG A 86 11.43 12.43 7.21
C ARG A 86 11.81 11.35 8.21
N PHE A 87 11.38 10.12 7.98
CA PHE A 87 11.66 9.01 8.88
C PHE A 87 11.77 7.69 8.12
N ASN A 88 12.78 6.87 8.46
CA ASN A 88 13.03 5.57 7.84
C ASN A 88 12.99 5.60 6.30
N LYS A 89 13.69 6.58 5.70
CA LYS A 89 13.73 6.86 4.25
C LYS A 89 12.39 7.24 3.62
N ARG A 90 11.31 7.37 4.39
CA ARG A 90 10.03 7.92 3.94
C ARG A 90 10.00 9.42 4.15
N VAL A 91 9.41 10.13 3.21
CA VAL A 91 9.18 11.57 3.28
C VAL A 91 7.68 11.80 3.22
N VAL A 92 7.16 12.56 4.17
CA VAL A 92 5.74 12.91 4.23
C VAL A 92 5.59 14.37 3.82
N LEU A 93 4.83 14.60 2.75
CA LEU A 93 4.30 15.91 2.40
C LEU A 93 2.87 16.04 2.94
N SER A 94 2.50 17.23 3.40
CA SER A 94 1.14 17.52 3.85
C SER A 94 0.70 18.89 3.37
N ALA A 95 -0.58 19.02 3.02
CA ALA A 95 -1.22 20.32 2.82
C ALA A 95 -1.43 21.04 4.17
N PRO A 96 -1.61 22.38 4.20
CA PRO A 96 -1.65 23.15 5.45
C PRO A 96 -2.78 22.74 6.42
N ASN A 97 -3.93 22.34 5.90
CA ASN A 97 -5.08 21.85 6.66
C ASN A 97 -5.04 20.33 6.91
N ASN A 98 -3.93 19.66 6.57
CA ASN A 98 -3.69 18.24 6.80
C ASN A 98 -4.70 17.29 6.10
N ASN A 99 -5.45 17.80 5.12
CA ASN A 99 -6.46 17.03 4.38
C ASN A 99 -5.84 16.17 3.26
N ILE A 100 -4.62 16.47 2.83
CA ILE A 100 -3.88 15.73 1.82
C ILE A 100 -2.53 15.36 2.41
N ARG A 101 -2.19 14.07 2.33
CA ARG A 101 -0.87 13.55 2.65
C ARG A 101 -0.32 12.74 1.49
N VAL A 102 0.93 13.00 1.16
CA VAL A 102 1.70 12.25 0.17
C VAL A 102 2.91 11.67 0.89
N VAL A 103 2.97 10.35 0.98
CA VAL A 103 4.12 9.64 1.55
C VAL A 103 4.93 9.06 0.42
N VAL A 104 6.19 9.44 0.30
CA VAL A 104 7.10 8.93 -0.73
C VAL A 104 8.16 8.07 -0.05
N SER A 105 8.33 6.85 -0.56
CA SER A 105 9.33 5.88 -0.10
C SER A 105 10.15 5.36 -1.29
N PRO A 106 11.46 5.11 -1.14
CA PRO A 106 12.23 4.39 -2.15
C PRO A 106 11.67 2.98 -2.38
N ASP A 107 11.55 2.57 -3.64
CA ASP A 107 11.17 1.22 -4.03
C ASP A 107 11.93 0.78 -5.27
N GLN A 108 12.85 -0.18 -5.11
CA GLN A 108 13.71 -0.74 -6.16
C GLN A 108 14.29 0.31 -7.12
N HIS A 109 13.74 0.41 -8.34
CA HIS A 109 14.19 1.28 -9.42
C HIS A 109 13.44 2.62 -9.48
N GLY A 110 12.69 2.97 -8.44
CA GLY A 110 11.90 4.19 -8.37
C GLY A 110 11.40 4.46 -6.95
N ALA A 111 10.12 4.77 -6.84
CA ALA A 111 9.47 5.10 -5.58
C ALA A 111 8.06 4.52 -5.48
N GLN A 112 7.70 4.15 -4.26
CA GLN A 112 6.31 3.94 -3.86
C GLN A 112 5.76 5.25 -3.31
N VAL A 113 4.53 5.59 -3.71
CA VAL A 113 3.80 6.76 -3.24
C VAL A 113 2.48 6.33 -2.65
N ASP A 114 2.25 6.73 -1.39
CA ASP A 114 0.98 6.54 -0.68
C ASP A 114 0.26 7.89 -0.61
N LEU A 115 -0.94 7.95 -1.17
CA LEU A 115 -1.83 9.11 -1.14
C LEU A 115 -2.93 8.87 -0.11
N LEU A 116 -3.17 9.88 0.72
CA LEU A 116 -4.28 9.92 1.65
C LEU A 116 -5.00 11.26 1.53
N VAL A 117 -6.30 11.19 1.30
CA VAL A 117 -7.19 12.35 1.26
C VAL A 117 -8.23 12.19 2.36
N ILE A 118 -8.31 13.18 3.23
CA ILE A 118 -9.20 13.20 4.39
C ILE A 118 -10.16 14.38 4.21
N ASP A 119 -11.40 14.24 4.66
CA ASP A 119 -12.30 15.39 4.76
C ASP A 119 -11.67 16.47 5.65
N THR A 120 -11.74 17.73 5.22
CA THR A 120 -11.25 18.88 5.99
C THR A 120 -11.80 18.97 7.42
N LEU A 121 -13.04 18.52 7.66
CA LEU A 121 -13.66 18.46 9.00
C LEU A 121 -13.06 17.36 9.88
N LEU A 122 -12.56 16.30 9.27
CA LEU A 122 -11.87 15.21 9.96
C LEU A 122 -10.37 15.51 10.12
N ALA A 123 -9.78 16.27 9.20
CA ALA A 123 -8.36 16.64 9.21
C ALA A 123 -7.99 17.69 10.28
N SER A 124 -8.98 18.45 10.77
CA SER A 124 -8.82 19.45 11.83
C SER A 124 -8.97 18.90 13.26
N GLN A 125 -9.22 17.60 13.41
CA GLN A 125 -9.31 16.90 14.70
C GLN A 125 -7.96 16.31 15.09
#